data_AF-A0A832HH41-F1
#
_entry.id   AF-A0A832HH41-F1
#
_cell.length_a   1.000
_cell.length_b   1.000
_cell.length_c   1.000
_cell.angle_alpha   90.00
_cell.angle_beta   90.00
_cell.angle_gamma   90.00
#
_symmetry.space_group_name_H-M   'P 1'
#
loop_
_entity.id
_entity.type
_entity.pdbx_description
1 polymer ?
#
loop_
_entity_poly.entity_id
_entity_poly.type
_entity_poly.pdbx_seq_one_letter_code
_entity_poly.pdbx_strand_id
1 'polypeptide(L)'
;MTTTPTTAPAIEGTIVFDGLLEGPLPLDESTQSQLRSWAQRGLAGIVPLRLQLDGDRFSILPDNRPIPIARFRLAPGLTLASTLRRDLDTLAALCPPARRPLASTLRSIETHPGEQTQTLYTLLDNRFDVHERIVPAATQRAPKPRLLLKSILLALILAALAAGHLYFDYTKLLREYATTIDASTAILDTAPLQDVVRIEQVEVAPDRDALLLHLKAAGPVPSSAIVTVTDSNGTVLHHDRHDLIPVARLGRALLRIPIPAPLLSTTRIARITLHSAPPPAID
;
A
#
# COMPACT_ATOMS: atom_id res chain seq x y z
N MET A 1 -35.85 7.76 -35.37
CA MET A 1 -35.71 6.39 -34.83
C MET A 1 -34.55 6.39 -33.86
N THR A 2 -34.82 6.52 -32.56
CA THR A 2 -33.80 6.52 -31.51
C THR A 2 -33.53 5.06 -31.19
N THR A 3 -32.40 4.52 -31.65
CA THR A 3 -31.96 3.18 -31.27
C THR A 3 -31.66 3.20 -29.77
N THR A 4 -32.54 2.61 -28.97
CA THR A 4 -32.28 2.40 -27.55
C THR A 4 -30.99 1.58 -27.45
N PRO A 5 -29.91 2.08 -26.82
CA PRO A 5 -28.69 1.32 -26.68
C PRO A 5 -29.05 0.01 -25.96
N THR A 6 -28.69 -1.12 -26.57
CA THR A 6 -28.84 -2.45 -25.96
C THR A 6 -27.88 -2.50 -24.77
N THR A 7 -28.34 -2.06 -23.61
CA THR A 7 -27.58 -2.15 -22.36
C THR A 7 -27.38 -3.62 -22.04
N ALA A 8 -26.14 -4.05 -21.88
CA ALA A 8 -25.83 -5.41 -21.44
C ALA A 8 -26.61 -5.73 -20.15
N PRO A 9 -27.08 -6.98 -19.96
CA PRO A 9 -27.84 -7.36 -18.78
C PRO A 9 -27.02 -7.11 -17.50
N ALA A 10 -27.67 -6.58 -16.47
CA ALA A 10 -27.02 -6.27 -15.21
C ALA A 10 -26.65 -7.56 -14.46
N ILE A 11 -25.49 -7.59 -13.81
CA ILE A 11 -24.97 -8.80 -13.16
C ILE A 11 -25.52 -8.89 -11.73
N GLU A 12 -26.21 -9.99 -11.41
CA GLU A 12 -26.75 -10.24 -10.07
C GLU A 12 -25.66 -10.25 -9.00
N GLY A 13 -25.98 -9.68 -7.83
CA GLY A 13 -25.07 -9.61 -6.69
C GLY A 13 -23.98 -8.55 -6.85
N THR A 14 -24.18 -7.59 -7.75
CA THR A 14 -23.25 -6.48 -7.97
C THR A 14 -23.89 -5.13 -7.68
N ILE A 15 -23.06 -4.15 -7.33
CA ILE A 15 -23.41 -2.75 -7.19
C ILE A 15 -22.56 -1.94 -8.18
N VAL A 16 -23.18 -0.97 -8.84
CA VAL A 16 -22.49 0.04 -9.65
C VAL A 16 -22.70 1.40 -8.99
N PHE A 17 -21.63 2.20 -8.93
CA PHE A 17 -21.68 3.59 -8.51
C PHE A 17 -21.54 4.50 -9.71
N ASP A 18 -22.26 5.60 -9.70
CA ASP A 18 -22.22 6.61 -10.75
C ASP A 18 -22.55 7.99 -10.16
N GLY A 19 -22.27 9.05 -10.93
CA GLY A 19 -22.40 10.43 -10.50
C GLY A 19 -21.11 11.00 -9.93
N LEU A 20 -21.22 12.20 -9.35
CA LEU A 20 -20.10 13.04 -8.94
C LEU A 20 -20.36 13.59 -7.53
N LEU A 21 -19.31 13.61 -6.72
CA LEU A 21 -19.24 14.44 -5.52
C LEU A 21 -18.28 15.59 -5.81
N GLU A 22 -18.73 16.83 -5.61
CA GLU A 22 -17.89 18.01 -5.82
C GLU A 22 -18.07 19.00 -4.67
N GLY A 23 -16.98 19.62 -4.25
CA GLY A 23 -17.02 20.54 -3.11
C GLY A 23 -15.87 21.53 -3.10
N PRO A 24 -15.92 22.50 -2.19
CA PRO A 24 -14.80 23.40 -1.94
C PRO A 24 -13.62 22.61 -1.35
N LEU A 25 -12.41 22.87 -1.85
CA LEU A 25 -11.19 22.32 -1.28
C LEU A 25 -10.87 23.06 0.01
N PRO A 26 -10.67 22.35 1.14
CA PRO A 26 -10.18 22.96 2.36
C PRO A 26 -8.80 23.60 2.11
N LEU A 27 -8.63 24.85 2.59
CA LEU A 27 -7.38 25.59 2.41
C LEU A 27 -6.24 25.00 3.27
N ASP A 28 -6.57 24.26 4.31
CA ASP A 28 -5.60 23.66 5.21
C ASP A 28 -5.08 22.32 4.68
N GLU A 29 -3.75 22.16 4.68
CA GLU A 29 -3.08 20.95 4.16
C GLU A 29 -3.46 19.68 4.92
N SER A 30 -3.80 19.82 6.21
CA SER A 30 -4.27 18.73 7.06
C SER A 30 -5.56 18.12 6.50
N THR A 31 -6.58 18.93 6.24
CA THR A 31 -7.87 18.45 5.73
C THR A 31 -7.74 17.96 4.29
N GLN A 32 -6.89 18.56 3.46
CA GLN A 32 -6.59 17.98 2.14
C GLN A 32 -5.97 16.58 2.25
N SER A 33 -5.07 16.38 3.20
CA SER A 33 -4.47 15.08 3.48
C SER A 33 -5.52 14.08 4.01
N GLN A 34 -6.44 14.53 4.87
CA GLN A 34 -7.57 13.73 5.33
C GLN A 34 -8.52 13.37 4.19
N LEU A 35 -8.82 14.30 3.27
CA LEU A 35 -9.64 14.06 2.09
C LEU A 35 -9.01 13.02 1.16
N ARG A 36 -7.72 13.15 0.86
CA ARG A 36 -6.97 12.13 0.09
C ARG A 36 -7.00 10.78 0.78
N SER A 37 -6.86 10.79 2.11
CA SER A 37 -6.85 9.58 2.89
C SER A 37 -8.23 8.91 2.99
N TRP A 38 -9.30 9.69 3.09
CA TRP A 38 -10.67 9.22 3.00
C TRP A 38 -10.93 8.58 1.63
N ALA A 39 -10.51 9.26 0.56
CA ALA A 39 -10.57 8.77 -0.82
C ALA A 39 -9.63 7.58 -1.10
N GLN A 40 -8.83 7.12 -0.12
CA GLN A 40 -8.02 5.91 -0.18
C GLN A 40 -8.51 4.80 0.77
N ARG A 41 -9.10 5.15 1.92
CA ARG A 41 -9.37 4.20 3.03
C ARG A 41 -10.85 3.89 3.28
N GLY A 42 -11.79 4.71 2.83
CA GLY A 42 -13.24 4.52 3.04
C GLY A 42 -13.89 3.65 1.97
N LEU A 43 -15.02 4.11 1.43
CA LEU A 43 -15.67 3.68 0.18
C LEU A 43 -14.64 3.29 -0.89
N ALA A 44 -13.56 4.07 -1.00
CA ALA A 44 -12.37 3.88 -1.83
C ALA A 44 -11.67 2.51 -1.76
N GLY A 45 -11.62 1.89 -0.58
CA GLY A 45 -10.97 0.60 -0.39
C GLY A 45 -11.70 -0.55 -1.08
N ILE A 46 -12.98 -0.34 -1.41
CA ILE A 46 -13.85 -1.32 -2.09
C ILE A 46 -14.25 -0.81 -3.48
N VAL A 47 -14.61 0.46 -3.58
CA VAL A 47 -15.02 1.21 -4.77
C VAL A 47 -13.84 2.06 -5.21
N PRO A 48 -13.22 1.80 -6.38
CA PRO A 48 -12.16 2.67 -6.86
C PRO A 48 -12.70 4.09 -7.06
N LEU A 49 -12.16 5.06 -6.32
CA LEU A 49 -12.51 6.47 -6.44
C LEU A 49 -11.36 7.24 -7.11
N ARG A 50 -11.70 8.22 -7.95
CA ARG A 50 -10.76 9.18 -8.51
C ARG A 50 -11.00 10.53 -7.88
N LEU A 51 -10.06 10.98 -7.06
CA LEU A 51 -10.05 12.32 -6.49
C LEU A 51 -9.23 13.24 -7.40
N GLN A 52 -9.84 14.33 -7.86
CA GLN A 52 -9.17 15.40 -8.58
C GLN A 52 -9.31 16.69 -7.77
N LEU A 53 -8.19 17.38 -7.60
CA LEU A 53 -8.10 18.68 -6.91
C LEU A 53 -7.81 19.73 -7.98
N ASP A 54 -8.64 20.77 -8.05
CA ASP A 54 -8.51 21.85 -9.03
C ASP A 54 -8.79 23.19 -8.36
N GLY A 55 -7.73 23.98 -8.14
CA GLY A 55 -7.80 25.25 -7.43
C GLY A 55 -8.40 25.13 -6.03
N ASP A 56 -9.51 25.83 -5.81
CA ASP A 56 -10.29 25.85 -4.56
C ASP A 56 -11.38 24.78 -4.52
N ARG A 57 -11.31 23.74 -5.38
CA ARG A 57 -12.33 22.70 -5.48
C ARG A 57 -11.73 21.30 -5.53
N PHE A 58 -12.56 20.34 -5.14
CA PHE A 58 -12.32 18.93 -5.38
C PHE A 58 -13.49 18.29 -6.12
N SER A 59 -13.19 17.20 -6.82
CA SER A 59 -14.15 16.31 -7.45
C SER A 59 -13.77 14.86 -7.16
N ILE A 60 -14.78 14.04 -6.86
CA ILE A 60 -14.64 12.61 -6.60
C ILE A 60 -15.58 11.87 -7.52
N LEU A 61 -14.99 11.04 -8.40
CA LEU A 61 -15.72 10.23 -9.35
C LEU A 61 -15.50 8.74 -9.01
N PRO A 62 -16.57 7.95 -8.81
CA PRO A 62 -16.45 6.51 -8.68
C PRO A 62 -16.16 5.85 -10.03
N ASP A 63 -15.46 4.72 -10.01
CA ASP A 63 -15.36 3.82 -11.16
C ASP A 63 -16.71 3.10 -11.35
N ASN A 64 -17.26 3.18 -12.55
CA ASN A 64 -18.58 2.64 -12.89
C ASN A 64 -18.57 1.11 -13.15
N ARG A 65 -17.52 0.43 -12.69
CA ARG A 65 -17.42 -1.02 -12.78
C ARG A 65 -18.37 -1.70 -11.79
N PRO A 66 -19.01 -2.81 -12.19
CA PRO A 66 -19.75 -3.65 -11.25
C PRO A 66 -18.85 -4.23 -10.16
N ILE A 67 -19.22 -4.01 -8.90
CA ILE A 67 -18.51 -4.50 -7.73
C ILE A 67 -19.37 -5.55 -7.04
N PRO A 68 -18.85 -6.75 -6.71
CA PRO A 68 -19.61 -7.73 -5.96
C PRO A 68 -20.02 -7.19 -4.58
N ILE A 69 -21.31 -7.24 -4.25
CA ILE A 69 -21.87 -6.75 -2.97
C ILE A 69 -21.20 -7.46 -1.78
N ALA A 70 -20.79 -8.72 -1.94
CA ALA A 70 -20.06 -9.49 -0.94
C ALA A 70 -18.75 -8.83 -0.46
N ARG A 71 -18.18 -7.88 -1.20
CA ARG A 71 -16.96 -7.14 -0.77
C ARG A 71 -17.23 -6.15 0.36
N PHE A 72 -18.48 -5.70 0.55
CA PHE A 72 -18.81 -4.66 1.53
C PHE A 72 -18.90 -5.14 2.98
N ARG A 73 -18.76 -6.46 3.24
CA ARG A 73 -18.72 -7.08 4.58
C ARG A 73 -19.65 -6.38 5.59
N LEU A 74 -20.93 -6.32 5.26
CA LEU A 74 -21.93 -5.62 6.07
C LEU A 74 -22.11 -6.31 7.41
N ALA A 75 -22.14 -5.53 8.50
CA ALA A 75 -22.49 -6.06 9.81
C ALA A 75 -23.97 -6.51 9.83
N PRO A 76 -24.34 -7.49 10.68
CA PRO A 76 -25.73 -7.91 10.81
C PRO A 76 -26.66 -6.73 11.08
N GLY A 77 -27.74 -6.61 10.31
CA GLY A 77 -28.73 -5.54 10.45
C GLY A 77 -28.38 -4.21 9.78
N LEU A 78 -27.19 -4.07 9.17
CA LEU A 78 -26.85 -2.89 8.36
C LEU A 78 -27.14 -3.13 6.88
N THR A 79 -27.74 -2.12 6.23
CA THR A 79 -27.88 -2.09 4.78
C THR A 79 -26.66 -1.44 4.13
N LEU A 80 -26.44 -1.71 2.85
CA LEU A 80 -25.38 -1.07 2.07
C LEU A 80 -25.56 0.45 2.04
N ALA A 81 -26.78 0.92 1.78
CA ALA A 81 -27.10 2.34 1.78
C ALA A 81 -26.82 3.04 3.13
N SER A 82 -27.16 2.42 4.27
CA SER A 82 -26.84 2.99 5.59
C SER A 82 -25.34 3.06 5.87
N THR A 83 -24.58 2.09 5.36
CA THR A 83 -23.12 2.04 5.51
C THR A 83 -22.46 3.11 4.66
N LEU A 84 -22.90 3.25 3.40
CA LEU A 84 -22.43 4.28 2.48
C LEU A 84 -22.76 5.68 2.98
N ARG A 85 -23.97 5.90 3.49
CA ARG A 85 -24.38 7.17 4.10
C ARG A 85 -23.42 7.59 5.22
N ARG A 86 -23.08 6.69 6.14
CA ARG A 86 -22.16 7.01 7.26
C ARG A 86 -20.78 7.45 6.76
N ASP A 87 -20.29 6.79 5.72
CA ASP A 87 -18.99 7.10 5.14
C ASP A 87 -19.01 8.45 4.39
N LEU A 88 -20.12 8.75 3.69
CA LEU A 88 -20.37 10.05 3.07
C LEU A 88 -20.57 11.17 4.09
N ASP A 89 -21.23 10.92 5.22
CA ASP A 89 -21.36 11.89 6.32
C ASP A 89 -19.96 12.22 6.91
N THR A 90 -19.03 11.26 6.91
CA THR A 90 -17.64 11.52 7.31
C THR A 90 -16.94 12.45 6.31
N LEU A 91 -17.19 12.30 5.00
CA LEU A 91 -16.71 13.24 3.99
C LEU A 91 -17.31 14.63 4.17
N ALA A 92 -18.62 14.72 4.41
CA ALA A 92 -19.29 16.01 4.64
C ALA A 92 -18.73 16.73 5.87
N ALA A 93 -18.33 16.00 6.92
CA ALA A 93 -17.70 16.57 8.10
C ALA A 93 -16.29 17.16 7.82
N LEU A 94 -15.58 16.67 6.80
CA LEU A 94 -14.30 17.25 6.36
C LEU A 94 -14.48 18.57 5.59
N CYS A 95 -15.69 18.83 5.08
CA CYS A 95 -15.99 20.03 4.31
C CYS A 95 -16.68 21.05 5.22
N PRO A 96 -16.01 22.15 5.63
CA PRO A 96 -16.66 23.16 6.43
C PRO A 96 -17.84 23.77 5.68
N PRO A 97 -18.88 24.26 6.39
CA PRO A 97 -20.01 24.93 5.77
C PRO A 97 -19.53 26.23 5.10
N ALA A 98 -19.20 26.12 3.81
CA ALA A 98 -18.72 27.22 3.00
C ALA A 98 -19.88 27.91 2.28
N ARG A 99 -19.59 29.07 1.67
CA ARG A 99 -20.55 29.78 0.80
C ARG A 99 -21.00 28.94 -0.40
N ARG A 100 -20.20 27.94 -0.80
CA ARG A 100 -20.56 26.96 -1.84
C ARG A 100 -20.71 25.60 -1.18
N PRO A 101 -21.92 25.00 -1.20
CA PRO A 101 -22.15 23.71 -0.58
C PRO A 101 -21.43 22.60 -1.37
N LEU A 102 -21.12 21.52 -0.67
CA LEU A 102 -20.81 20.24 -1.29
C LEU A 102 -22.04 19.83 -2.14
N ALA A 103 -21.82 19.41 -3.38
CA ALA A 103 -22.86 18.92 -4.27
C ALA A 103 -22.63 17.44 -4.55
N SER A 104 -23.73 16.68 -4.56
CA SER A 104 -23.73 15.25 -4.80
C SER A 104 -24.78 14.91 -5.86
N THR A 105 -24.31 14.24 -6.90
CA THR A 105 -25.15 13.50 -7.85
C THR A 105 -24.92 11.99 -7.72
N LEU A 106 -24.28 11.57 -6.63
CA LEU A 106 -23.90 10.19 -6.41
C LEU A 106 -25.15 9.31 -6.34
N ARG A 107 -25.11 8.24 -7.12
CA ARG A 107 -26.12 7.19 -7.16
C ARG A 107 -25.46 5.83 -7.10
N SER A 108 -26.16 4.87 -6.52
CA SER A 108 -25.83 3.46 -6.63
C SER A 108 -26.97 2.67 -7.24
N ILE A 109 -26.61 1.57 -7.90
CA ILE A 109 -27.54 0.61 -8.46
C ILE A 109 -27.12 -0.78 -7.99
N GLU A 110 -27.85 -1.32 -7.03
CA GLU A 110 -27.68 -2.69 -6.54
C GLU A 110 -28.53 -3.62 -7.38
N THR A 111 -27.92 -4.66 -7.93
CA THR A 111 -28.59 -5.62 -8.83
C THR A 111 -28.90 -6.91 -8.07
N HIS A 112 -30.18 -7.18 -7.87
CA HIS A 112 -30.71 -8.41 -7.28
C HIS A 112 -31.37 -9.28 -8.37
N PRO A 113 -31.72 -10.54 -8.09
CA PRO A 113 -32.42 -11.36 -9.08
C PRO A 113 -33.77 -10.75 -9.51
N GLY A 114 -33.86 -10.26 -10.76
CA GLY A 114 -35.07 -9.70 -11.36
C GLY A 114 -35.36 -8.23 -11.03
N GLU A 115 -34.55 -7.58 -10.20
CA GLU A 115 -34.78 -6.21 -9.75
C GLU A 115 -33.49 -5.44 -9.49
N GLN A 116 -33.60 -4.11 -9.44
CA GLN A 116 -32.54 -3.20 -9.07
C GLN A 116 -33.01 -2.25 -7.97
N THR A 117 -32.21 -2.13 -6.92
CA THR A 117 -32.38 -1.07 -5.92
C THR A 117 -31.53 0.11 -6.37
N GLN A 118 -32.19 1.21 -6.70
CA GLN A 118 -31.55 2.46 -7.10
C GLN A 118 -31.58 3.42 -5.92
N THR A 119 -30.40 3.83 -5.48
CA THR A 119 -30.24 4.72 -4.33
C THR A 119 -29.60 6.02 -4.77
N LEU A 120 -30.20 7.14 -4.41
CA LEU A 120 -29.70 8.48 -4.65
C LEU A 120 -29.23 9.09 -3.32
N TYR A 121 -27.97 9.57 -3.30
CA TYR A 121 -27.37 10.22 -2.14
C TYR A 121 -27.36 11.74 -2.37
N THR A 122 -28.34 12.44 -1.80
CA THR A 122 -28.45 13.89 -1.91
C THR A 122 -27.89 14.55 -0.66
N LEU A 123 -27.11 15.62 -0.82
CA LEU A 123 -26.67 16.41 0.32
C LEU A 123 -27.71 17.49 0.66
N LEU A 124 -28.21 17.48 1.88
CA LEU A 124 -29.09 18.50 2.44
C LEU A 124 -28.52 18.95 3.80
N ASP A 125 -28.30 20.25 3.97
CA ASP A 125 -27.78 20.82 5.23
C ASP A 125 -26.51 20.14 5.77
N ASN A 126 -25.56 19.87 4.85
CA ASN A 126 -24.30 19.18 5.14
C ASN A 126 -24.46 17.75 5.70
N ARG A 127 -25.59 17.10 5.42
CA ARG A 127 -25.85 15.69 5.72
C ARG A 127 -26.36 14.99 4.48
N PHE A 128 -25.96 13.74 4.31
CA PHE A 128 -26.48 12.94 3.20
C PHE A 128 -27.85 12.38 3.57
N ASP A 129 -28.85 12.72 2.77
CA ASP A 129 -30.13 12.03 2.72
C ASP A 129 -30.10 10.94 1.64
N VAL A 130 -30.93 9.92 1.85
CA VAL A 130 -30.90 8.69 1.05
C VAL A 130 -32.29 8.40 0.55
N HIS A 131 -32.44 8.40 -0.77
CA HIS A 131 -33.70 8.04 -1.42
C HIS A 131 -33.53 6.73 -2.19
N GLU A 132 -34.32 5.73 -1.83
CA GLU A 132 -34.27 4.41 -2.44
C GLU A 132 -35.53 4.12 -3.25
N ARG A 133 -35.35 3.45 -4.39
CA ARG A 133 -36.46 2.85 -5.14
C ARG A 133 -36.05 1.50 -5.70
N ILE A 134 -36.99 0.57 -5.73
CA ILE A 134 -36.81 -0.74 -6.35
C ILE A 134 -37.49 -0.71 -7.72
N VAL A 135 -36.77 -1.18 -8.74
CA VAL A 135 -37.24 -1.18 -10.13
C VAL A 135 -37.04 -2.57 -10.74
N PRO A 136 -38.01 -3.14 -11.45
CA PRO A 136 -37.82 -4.38 -12.19
C PRO A 136 -36.69 -4.25 -13.23
N ALA A 137 -35.83 -5.25 -13.34
CA ALA A 137 -34.69 -5.23 -14.25
C ALA A 137 -34.38 -6.61 -14.83
N ALA A 138 -33.92 -6.65 -16.08
CA ALA A 138 -33.38 -7.87 -16.66
C ALA A 138 -31.98 -8.13 -16.11
N THR A 139 -31.81 -9.20 -15.34
CA THR A 139 -30.56 -9.54 -14.66
C THR A 139 -29.99 -10.86 -15.14
N GLN A 140 -28.67 -10.99 -15.04
CA GLN A 140 -27.94 -12.20 -15.36
C GLN A 140 -27.10 -12.63 -14.16
N ARG A 141 -27.15 -13.92 -13.81
CA ARG A 141 -26.27 -14.50 -12.80
C ARG A 141 -24.80 -14.30 -13.18
N ALA A 142 -23.99 -13.86 -12.21
CA ALA A 142 -22.55 -13.77 -12.39
C ALA A 142 -21.99 -15.11 -12.89
N PRO A 143 -21.12 -15.11 -13.91
CA PRO A 143 -20.49 -16.34 -14.37
C PRO A 143 -19.69 -16.94 -13.21
N LYS A 144 -19.96 -18.21 -12.88
CA LYS A 144 -19.18 -18.91 -11.84
C LYS A 144 -17.70 -18.80 -12.21
N PRO A 145 -16.82 -18.32 -11.31
CA PRO A 145 -15.40 -18.30 -11.59
C PRO A 145 -14.99 -19.74 -11.91
N ARG A 146 -14.37 -19.94 -13.06
CA ARG A 146 -13.84 -21.26 -13.48
C ARG A 146 -12.62 -21.58 -12.62
N LEU A 147 -12.84 -21.82 -11.32
CA LEU A 147 -11.84 -22.12 -10.32
C LEU A 147 -11.07 -23.40 -10.68
N LEU A 148 -11.75 -24.31 -11.37
CA LEU A 148 -11.24 -25.59 -11.85
C LEU A 148 -9.94 -25.46 -12.66
N LEU A 149 -9.81 -24.45 -13.54
CA LEU A 149 -8.61 -24.34 -14.38
C LEU A 149 -7.38 -23.89 -13.57
N LYS A 150 -7.56 -22.97 -12.62
CA LYS A 150 -6.48 -22.47 -11.76
C LYS A 150 -6.05 -23.53 -10.74
N SER A 151 -7.00 -24.28 -10.18
CA SER A 151 -6.69 -25.39 -9.28
C SER A 151 -5.99 -26.54 -10.02
N ILE A 152 -6.38 -26.84 -11.26
CA ILE A 152 -5.70 -27.85 -12.09
C ILE A 152 -4.27 -27.40 -12.40
N LEU A 153 -4.08 -26.14 -12.82
CA LEU A 153 -2.74 -25.62 -13.11
C LEU A 153 -1.84 -25.65 -11.86
N LEU A 154 -2.36 -25.23 -10.71
CA LEU A 154 -1.63 -25.28 -9.45
C LEU A 154 -1.27 -26.72 -9.05
N ALA A 155 -2.21 -27.66 -9.19
CA ALA A 155 -1.96 -29.07 -8.93
C ALA A 155 -0.88 -29.64 -9.87
N LEU A 156 -0.89 -29.25 -11.15
CA LEU A 156 0.14 -29.62 -12.13
C LEU A 156 1.51 -29.06 -11.75
N ILE A 157 1.60 -27.79 -11.34
CA ILE A 157 2.85 -27.17 -10.89
C ILE A 157 3.40 -27.90 -9.66
N LEU A 158 2.53 -28.18 -8.68
CA LEU A 158 2.92 -28.91 -7.46
C LEU A 158 3.36 -30.35 -7.78
N ALA A 159 2.66 -31.04 -8.68
CA ALA A 159 3.04 -32.38 -9.12
C ALA A 159 4.39 -32.38 -9.86
N ALA A 160 4.64 -31.38 -10.72
CA ALA A 160 5.91 -31.23 -11.40
C ALA A 160 7.06 -30.95 -10.43
N LEU A 161 6.84 -30.11 -9.40
CA LEU A 161 7.81 -29.86 -8.34
C LEU A 161 8.09 -31.12 -7.50
N ALA A 162 7.05 -31.88 -7.14
CA ALA A 162 7.20 -33.13 -6.39
C ALA A 162 7.96 -34.19 -7.21
N ALA A 163 7.64 -34.35 -8.50
CA ALA A 163 8.36 -35.24 -9.40
C ALA A 163 9.81 -34.79 -9.60
N GLY A 164 10.01 -33.47 -9.74
CA GLY A 164 11.34 -32.87 -9.81
C GLY A 164 12.18 -33.15 -8.56
N HIS A 165 11.57 -33.28 -7.38
CA HIS A 165 12.29 -33.53 -6.12
C HIS A 165 12.99 -34.91 -6.11
N LEU A 166 12.54 -35.85 -6.95
CA LEU A 166 13.21 -37.15 -7.12
C LEU A 166 14.55 -37.02 -7.86
N TYR A 167 14.71 -35.99 -8.68
CA TYR A 167 15.87 -35.80 -9.57
C TYR A 167 16.74 -34.62 -9.17
N PHE A 168 16.13 -33.57 -8.61
CA PHE A 168 16.78 -32.35 -8.16
C PHE A 168 16.67 -32.26 -6.66
N ASP A 169 17.82 -32.16 -6.00
CA ASP A 169 17.87 -31.73 -4.62
C ASP A 169 17.60 -30.22 -4.58
N TYR A 170 16.32 -29.86 -4.59
CA TYR A 170 15.89 -28.46 -4.51
C TYR A 170 16.41 -27.79 -3.25
N THR A 171 16.72 -28.54 -2.18
CA THR A 171 17.34 -27.96 -0.98
C THR A 171 18.78 -27.56 -1.24
N LYS A 172 19.54 -28.33 -2.03
CA LYS A 172 20.87 -27.92 -2.50
C LYS A 172 20.80 -26.76 -3.47
N LEU A 173 19.92 -26.80 -4.48
CA LEU A 173 19.76 -25.69 -5.41
C LEU A 173 19.29 -24.42 -4.68
N LEU A 174 18.34 -24.51 -3.75
CA LEU A 174 17.92 -23.36 -2.94
C LEU A 174 19.04 -22.89 -2.00
N ARG A 175 19.92 -23.77 -1.52
CA ARG A 175 21.06 -23.41 -0.66
C ARG A 175 22.26 -22.89 -1.48
N GLU A 176 22.34 -23.22 -2.76
CA GLU A 176 23.32 -22.73 -3.74
C GLU A 176 22.88 -21.40 -4.37
N TYR A 177 21.56 -21.22 -4.62
CA TYR A 177 20.95 -19.96 -5.05
C TYR A 177 20.69 -19.00 -3.89
N ALA A 178 20.39 -19.49 -2.69
CA ALA A 178 20.62 -18.74 -1.46
C ALA A 178 22.12 -18.73 -1.21
N THR A 179 22.85 -18.10 -2.13
CA THR A 179 24.19 -17.59 -1.86
C THR A 179 24.09 -16.89 -0.53
N THR A 180 24.64 -17.54 0.49
CA THR A 180 24.87 -16.92 1.78
C THR A 180 25.59 -15.64 1.45
N ILE A 181 24.99 -14.49 1.77
CA ILE A 181 25.73 -13.24 1.72
C ILE A 181 26.88 -13.46 2.67
N ASP A 182 28.05 -13.71 2.09
CA ASP A 182 29.24 -13.92 2.85
C ASP A 182 29.70 -12.53 3.26
N ALA A 183 29.25 -12.13 4.45
CA ALA A 183 29.62 -10.85 5.05
C ALA A 183 31.15 -10.66 5.13
N SER A 184 31.93 -11.75 5.04
CA SER A 184 33.39 -11.70 4.95
C SER A 184 33.92 -11.09 3.64
N THR A 185 33.09 -10.99 2.60
CA THR A 185 33.48 -10.40 1.29
C THR A 185 33.20 -8.91 1.17
N ALA A 186 32.48 -8.32 2.13
CA ALA A 186 32.22 -6.88 2.12
C ALA A 186 33.50 -6.10 2.43
N ILE A 187 33.92 -5.21 1.53
CA ILE A 187 35.05 -4.30 1.80
C ILE A 187 34.54 -3.19 2.70
N LEU A 188 34.94 -3.21 3.96
CA LEU A 188 34.62 -2.17 4.93
C LEU A 188 35.56 -0.98 4.72
N ASP A 189 35.02 0.12 4.23
CA ASP A 189 35.75 1.38 4.14
C ASP A 189 35.48 2.20 5.40
N THR A 190 36.28 1.92 6.43
CA THR A 190 36.22 2.64 7.71
C THR A 190 37.13 3.85 7.74
N ALA A 191 37.84 4.19 6.65
CA ALA A 191 38.83 5.27 6.64
C ALA A 191 38.32 6.60 7.24
N PRO A 192 37.04 7.02 7.04
CA PRO A 192 36.55 8.27 7.62
C PRO A 192 36.33 8.24 9.13
N LEU A 193 36.19 7.06 9.76
CA LEU A 193 35.84 6.90 11.17
C LEU A 193 36.73 5.90 11.93
N GLN A 194 37.83 5.43 11.33
CA GLN A 194 38.67 4.36 11.88
C GLN A 194 39.22 4.67 13.29
N ASP A 195 39.47 5.94 13.58
CA ASP A 195 40.01 6.41 14.86
C ASP A 195 38.92 6.52 15.95
N VAL A 196 37.64 6.33 15.57
CA VAL A 196 36.48 6.62 16.40
C VAL A 196 35.61 5.38 16.64
N VAL A 197 35.34 4.60 15.59
CA VAL A 197 34.56 3.37 15.64
C VAL A 197 35.24 2.28 14.83
N ARG A 198 35.43 1.11 15.45
CA ARG A 198 35.88 -0.11 14.80
C ARG A 198 34.70 -1.05 14.58
N ILE A 199 34.57 -1.58 13.37
CA ILE A 199 33.61 -2.66 13.07
C ILE A 199 34.28 -3.98 13.48
N GLU A 200 33.71 -4.69 14.45
CA GLU A 200 34.21 -5.99 14.91
C GLU A 200 33.69 -7.14 14.06
N GLN A 201 32.42 -7.05 13.61
CA GLN A 201 31.76 -8.12 12.88
C GLN A 201 30.64 -7.57 11.98
N VAL A 202 30.44 -8.22 10.84
CA VAL A 202 29.30 -7.99 9.95
C VAL A 202 28.54 -9.30 9.85
N GLU A 203 27.25 -9.27 10.17
CA GLU A 203 26.35 -10.41 10.04
C GLU A 203 25.16 -10.04 9.16
N VAL A 204 24.48 -11.05 8.63
CA VAL A 204 23.19 -10.88 7.95
C VAL A 204 22.12 -11.21 8.98
N ALA A 205 21.12 -10.34 9.11
CA ALA A 205 20.02 -10.58 10.05
C ALA A 205 19.28 -11.90 9.72
N PRO A 206 18.72 -12.62 10.71
CA PRO A 206 18.08 -13.93 10.48
C PRO A 206 16.92 -13.91 9.49
N ASP A 207 16.21 -12.79 9.42
CA ASP A 207 15.11 -12.49 8.49
C ASP A 207 15.60 -12.12 7.07
N ARG A 208 16.92 -11.95 6.89
CA ARG A 208 17.57 -11.58 5.62
C ARG A 208 16.95 -10.34 4.99
N ASP A 209 16.65 -9.33 5.80
CA ASP A 209 16.20 -8.02 5.34
C ASP A 209 17.16 -6.90 5.77
N ALA A 210 18.25 -7.24 6.47
CA ALA A 210 19.19 -6.28 7.01
C ALA A 210 20.60 -6.86 7.18
N LEU A 211 21.59 -5.96 7.19
CA LEU A 211 22.92 -6.21 7.73
C LEU A 211 22.99 -5.77 9.19
N LEU A 212 23.73 -6.53 9.98
CA LEU A 212 24.04 -6.25 11.37
C LEU A 212 25.53 -5.90 11.47
N LEU A 213 25.85 -4.65 11.80
CA LEU A 213 27.22 -4.22 12.08
C LEU A 213 27.44 -4.18 13.59
N HIS A 214 28.39 -4.97 14.07
CA HIS A 214 28.86 -4.92 15.45
C HIS A 214 29.94 -3.84 15.54
N LEU A 215 29.60 -2.73 16.18
CA LEU A 215 30.46 -1.56 16.33
C LEU A 215 31.08 -1.53 17.72
N LYS A 216 32.33 -1.09 17.81
CA LYS A 216 33.04 -0.82 19.06
C LYS A 216 33.72 0.54 19.03
N ALA A 217 33.61 1.29 20.11
CA ALA A 217 34.27 2.58 20.24
C ALA A 217 35.80 2.39 20.29
N ALA A 218 36.50 3.18 19.47
CA ALA A 218 37.96 3.32 19.49
C ALA A 218 38.39 4.71 20.01
N GLY A 219 37.48 5.69 19.98
CA GLY A 219 37.69 7.06 20.42
C GLY A 219 36.37 7.80 20.71
N PRO A 220 36.37 9.15 20.73
CA PRO A 220 35.17 9.96 20.96
C PRO A 220 34.13 9.80 19.84
N VAL A 221 33.07 9.05 20.10
CA VAL A 221 32.07 8.68 19.08
C VAL A 221 31.10 9.84 18.77
N PRO A 222 30.87 10.19 17.49
CA PRO A 222 29.87 11.19 17.14
C PRO A 222 28.46 10.70 17.53
N SER A 223 27.53 11.63 17.71
CA SER A 223 26.13 11.27 18.01
C SER A 223 25.45 10.53 16.86
N SER A 224 25.92 10.67 15.62
CA SER A 224 25.34 10.00 14.46
C SER A 224 26.33 9.84 13.32
N ALA A 225 26.07 8.87 12.45
CA ALA A 225 26.82 8.64 11.22
C ALA A 225 25.89 8.39 10.03
N ILE A 226 26.33 8.76 8.84
CA ILE A 226 25.69 8.38 7.59
C ILE A 226 26.32 7.07 7.12
N VAL A 227 25.46 6.09 6.85
CA VAL A 227 25.88 4.78 6.36
C VAL A 227 25.50 4.67 4.90
N THR A 228 26.51 4.51 4.04
CA THR A 228 26.31 4.23 2.62
C THR A 228 26.69 2.79 2.32
N VAL A 229 25.77 2.03 1.74
CA VAL A 229 26.01 0.66 1.27
C VAL A 229 25.96 0.67 -0.25
N THR A 230 26.99 0.15 -0.91
CA THR A 230 27.03 0.03 -2.37
C THR A 230 27.24 -1.41 -2.83
N ASP A 231 26.64 -1.76 -3.96
CA ASP A 231 26.93 -3.01 -4.67
C ASP A 231 28.29 -2.99 -5.38
N SER A 232 28.65 -4.10 -6.01
CA SER A 232 29.88 -4.25 -6.83
C SER A 232 29.96 -3.34 -8.05
N ASN A 233 28.84 -2.75 -8.48
CA ASN A 233 28.78 -1.81 -9.59
C ASN A 233 28.84 -0.34 -9.10
N GLY A 234 28.90 -0.12 -7.79
CA GLY A 234 28.88 1.21 -7.17
C GLY A 234 27.48 1.81 -7.01
N THR A 235 26.42 1.04 -7.24
CA THR A 235 25.03 1.47 -7.01
C THR A 235 24.78 1.60 -5.51
N VAL A 236 24.23 2.73 -5.07
CA VAL A 236 23.84 2.95 -3.67
C VAL A 236 22.58 2.15 -3.36
N LEU A 237 22.71 1.17 -2.47
CA LEU A 237 21.62 0.32 -1.98
C LEU A 237 20.96 0.90 -0.72
N HIS A 238 21.73 1.62 0.08
CA HIS A 238 21.28 2.25 1.32
C HIS A 238 22.10 3.51 1.58
N HIS A 239 21.44 4.60 1.97
CA HIS A 239 22.07 5.85 2.38
C HIS A 239 21.20 6.52 3.44
N ASP A 240 21.52 6.31 4.70
CA ASP A 240 20.70 6.83 5.80
C ASP A 240 21.55 7.21 7.01
N ARG A 241 20.99 8.11 7.83
CA ARG A 241 21.58 8.56 9.09
C ARG A 241 21.19 7.60 10.21
N HIS A 242 22.19 7.11 10.93
CA HIS A 242 22.03 6.23 12.08
C HIS A 242 22.54 6.87 13.35
N ASP A 243 21.83 6.62 14.44
CA ASP A 243 22.21 7.07 15.78
C ASP A 243 23.33 6.19 16.35
N LEU A 244 24.41 6.82 16.82
CA LEU A 244 25.56 6.16 17.44
C LEU A 244 25.66 6.42 18.94
N ILE A 245 24.67 7.08 19.55
CA ILE A 245 24.58 7.28 21.01
C ILE A 245 24.77 5.96 21.79
N PRO A 246 24.21 4.81 21.36
CA PRO A 246 24.47 3.54 22.05
C PRO A 246 25.96 3.15 22.07
N VAL A 247 26.68 3.34 20.96
CA VAL A 247 28.13 3.07 20.88
C VAL A 247 28.90 4.01 21.80
N ALA A 248 28.53 5.31 21.82
CA ALA A 248 29.17 6.31 22.67
C ALA A 248 29.00 6.01 24.18
N ARG A 249 27.83 5.49 24.58
CA ARG A 249 27.50 5.21 25.99
C ARG A 249 28.00 3.86 26.48
N LEU A 250 27.88 2.83 25.64
CA LEU A 250 28.13 1.44 26.03
C LEU A 250 29.49 0.92 25.52
N GLY A 251 30.20 1.71 24.71
CA GLY A 251 31.43 1.32 24.03
C GLY A 251 31.22 0.29 22.91
N ARG A 252 30.00 -0.24 22.75
CA ARG A 252 29.58 -1.17 21.68
C ARG A 252 28.13 -0.95 21.29
N ALA A 253 27.78 -1.22 20.04
CA ALA A 253 26.39 -1.32 19.61
C ALA A 253 26.21 -2.27 18.43
N LEU A 254 24.97 -2.70 18.25
CA LEU A 254 24.52 -3.41 17.06
C LEU A 254 23.78 -2.41 16.17
N LEU A 255 24.28 -2.20 14.96
CA LEU A 255 23.65 -1.34 13.98
C LEU A 255 22.96 -2.19 12.91
N ARG A 256 21.64 -2.04 12.79
CA ARG A 256 20.82 -2.74 11.79
C ARG A 256 20.60 -1.84 10.57
N ILE A 257 21.08 -2.27 9.42
CA ILE A 257 20.94 -1.55 8.14
C ILE A 257 19.96 -2.34 7.26
N PRO A 258 18.75 -1.82 7.01
CA PRO A 258 17.81 -2.50 6.13
C PRO A 258 18.38 -2.57 4.71
N ILE A 259 18.25 -3.72 4.06
CA ILE A 259 18.59 -3.90 2.65
C ILE A 259 17.33 -4.43 1.94
N PRO A 260 16.91 -3.81 0.83
CA PRO A 260 15.74 -4.28 0.10
C PRO A 260 15.86 -5.76 -0.30
N ALA A 261 14.84 -6.55 0.03
CA ALA A 261 14.77 -7.99 -0.25
C ALA A 261 15.19 -8.44 -1.67
N PRO A 262 14.88 -7.73 -2.79
CA PRO A 262 15.31 -8.16 -4.12
C PRO A 262 16.83 -8.07 -4.36
N LEU A 263 17.57 -7.33 -3.52
CA LEU A 263 19.01 -7.12 -3.69
C LEU A 263 19.84 -8.19 -2.96
N LEU A 264 19.28 -8.89 -1.98
CA LEU A 264 20.00 -9.84 -1.13
C LEU A 264 20.18 -11.23 -1.76
N SER A 265 19.47 -11.55 -2.85
CA SER A 265 19.54 -12.86 -3.51
C SER A 265 20.56 -12.95 -4.64
N THR A 266 21.12 -11.82 -5.10
CA THR A 266 21.98 -11.77 -6.30
C THR A 266 23.16 -10.79 -6.19
N THR A 267 23.18 -9.90 -5.20
CA THR A 267 24.12 -8.78 -5.17
C THR A 267 25.25 -9.03 -4.18
N ARG A 268 26.50 -8.98 -4.66
CA ARG A 268 27.68 -8.90 -3.78
C ARG A 268 27.73 -7.48 -3.21
N ILE A 269 27.60 -7.36 -1.90
CA ILE A 269 27.82 -6.10 -1.19
C ILE A 269 29.31 -5.80 -1.30
N ALA A 270 29.66 -4.71 -1.98
CA ALA A 270 31.06 -4.43 -2.27
C ALA A 270 31.67 -3.43 -1.31
N ARG A 271 30.89 -2.46 -0.81
CA ARG A 271 31.42 -1.46 0.12
C ARG A 271 30.38 -0.96 1.11
N ILE A 272 30.81 -0.79 2.36
CA ILE A 272 30.08 -0.06 3.40
C ILE A 272 30.99 1.09 3.84
N THR A 273 30.48 2.32 3.74
CA THR A 273 31.20 3.53 4.16
C THR A 273 30.41 4.24 5.25
N LEU A 274 31.10 4.57 6.34
CA LEU A 274 30.55 5.37 7.43
C LEU A 274 31.15 6.77 7.39
N HIS A 275 30.30 7.79 7.40
CA HIS A 275 30.70 9.19 7.50
C HIS A 275 30.13 9.81 8.77
N SER A 276 30.85 10.75 9.40
CA SER A 276 30.25 11.58 10.44
C SER A 276 29.09 12.39 9.83
N ALA A 277 27.93 12.36 10.49
CA ALA A 277 26.82 13.22 10.08
C ALA A 277 27.07 14.64 10.63
N PRO A 278 26.84 15.70 9.84
CA PRO A 278 26.85 17.05 10.38
C PRO A 278 25.80 17.18 11.50
N PRO A 279 26.02 18.06 12.49
CA PRO A 279 24.99 18.36 13.48
C PRO A 279 23.71 18.80 12.75
N PRO A 280 22.51 18.41 13.24
CA PRO A 280 21.27 18.89 12.66
C PRO A 280 21.28 20.42 12.64
N ALA A 281 20.83 21.02 11.53
CA ALA A 281 20.62 22.46 11.48
C ALA A 281 19.65 22.82 12.63
N ILE A 282 20.06 23.77 13.46
CA ILE A 282 19.20 24.31 14.51
C ILE A 282 18.29 25.30 13.79
N ASP A 283 17.08 24.84 13.46
CA ASP A 283 15.99 25.69 12.98
C ASP A 283 15.38 26.51 14.13
#